data_AF-A0A8J7QZB8-F1
#
_entry.id   AF-A0A8J7QZB8-F1
#
_cell.length_a   1.000
_cell.length_b   1.000
_cell.length_c   1.000
_cell.angle_alpha   90.00
_cell.angle_beta   90.00
_cell.angle_gamma   90.00
#
_symmetry.space_group_name_H-M   'P 1'
#
loop_
_entity.id
_entity.type
_entity.pdbx_description
1 polymer ?
#
loop_
_entity_poly.entity_id
_entity_poly.type
_entity_poly.pdbx_seq_one_letter_code
_entity_poly.pdbx_strand_id
1 'polypeptide(L)'
;MHTGKGLKILERNSRPGDPEVINLLPIMKDDLVEVCLKMLEGRLKSIDFEKLASVVTYKVPMTYGGYMKDYKGGNLINLRKAEELGKTYGGRIRIYPGSVELKDDKCYALGSRAVAVFGAAEDIGAARNISLDGIKAIEGPLWNRWDVASEQHIERSVMHMTSLRRVGA
;
A
#
# COMPACT_ATOMS: atom_id res chain seq x y z
N MET A 1 -0.85 15.00 -12.27
CA MET A 1 -0.13 16.00 -11.45
C MET A 1 -0.94 17.29 -11.41
N HIS A 2 -1.20 17.84 -10.23
CA HIS A 2 -1.82 19.16 -10.12
C HIS A 2 -0.76 20.26 -10.18
N THR A 3 -1.03 21.30 -10.94
CA THR A 3 -0.19 22.51 -11.03
C THR A 3 -1.05 23.74 -10.78
N GLY A 4 -0.43 24.91 -10.59
CA GLY A 4 -1.17 26.18 -10.51
C GLY A 4 -2.00 26.47 -11.77
N LYS A 5 -1.63 25.89 -12.93
CA LYS A 5 -2.35 26.02 -14.21
C LYS A 5 -3.37 24.91 -14.47
N GLY A 6 -3.62 24.04 -13.49
CA GLY A 6 -4.53 22.90 -13.62
C GLY A 6 -3.85 21.54 -13.68
N LEU A 7 -4.62 20.51 -14.07
CA LEU A 7 -4.20 19.11 -14.10
C LEU A 7 -3.32 18.84 -15.33
N LYS A 8 -2.21 18.12 -15.12
CA LYS A 8 -1.32 17.63 -16.18
C LYS A 8 -1.12 16.12 -16.06
N ILE A 9 -1.06 15.45 -17.20
CA ILE A 9 -0.66 14.04 -17.29
C ILE A 9 0.87 13.98 -17.12
N LEU A 10 1.34 13.17 -16.18
CA LEU A 10 2.77 12.92 -15.98
C LEU A 10 3.21 11.71 -16.81
N GLU A 11 2.48 10.61 -16.66
CA GLU A 11 2.73 9.34 -17.33
C GLU A 11 1.42 8.57 -17.53
N ARG A 12 1.48 7.54 -18.38
CA ARG A 12 0.39 6.59 -18.59
C ARG A 12 0.94 5.17 -18.52
N ASN A 13 0.37 4.37 -17.63
CA ASN A 13 0.66 2.95 -17.52
C ASN A 13 -0.50 2.12 -18.11
N SER A 14 -0.19 0.94 -18.66
CA SER A 14 -1.18 -0.01 -19.22
C SER A 14 -1.51 -1.17 -18.27
N ARG A 15 -1.14 -1.05 -16.99
CA ARG A 15 -1.35 -2.05 -15.95
C ARG A 15 -1.65 -1.39 -14.59
N PRO A 16 -2.23 -2.13 -13.63
CA PRO A 16 -2.31 -1.68 -12.26
C PRO A 16 -0.92 -1.40 -11.67
N GLY A 17 -0.82 -0.31 -10.91
CA GLY A 17 0.38 0.06 -10.16
C GLY A 17 0.51 -0.75 -8.87
N ASP A 18 1.74 -1.01 -8.46
CA ASP A 18 2.06 -1.59 -7.16
C ASP A 18 2.86 -0.53 -6.39
N PRO A 19 2.39 -0.04 -5.21
CA PRO A 19 1.29 -0.58 -4.39
C PRO A 19 -0.14 -0.10 -4.70
N GLU A 20 -0.36 0.77 -5.68
CA GLU A 20 -1.62 1.50 -5.83
C GLU A 20 -2.85 0.58 -5.92
N VAL A 21 -2.73 -0.55 -6.61
CA VAL A 21 -3.81 -1.53 -6.79
C VAL A 21 -4.24 -2.18 -5.47
N ILE A 22 -3.31 -2.33 -4.51
CA ILE A 22 -3.56 -2.98 -3.22
C ILE A 22 -4.48 -2.10 -2.34
N ASN A 23 -4.51 -0.79 -2.55
CA ASN A 23 -5.45 0.09 -1.85
C ASN A 23 -6.90 -0.05 -2.37
N LEU A 24 -7.09 -0.58 -3.58
CA LEU A 24 -8.39 -0.60 -4.27
C LEU A 24 -9.06 -1.97 -4.19
N LEU A 25 -8.36 -3.04 -4.58
CA LEU A 25 -8.99 -4.36 -4.73
C LEU A 25 -9.62 -4.89 -3.43
N PRO A 26 -9.02 -4.74 -2.24
CA PRO A 26 -9.61 -5.30 -1.02
C PRO A 26 -10.91 -4.63 -0.56
N ILE A 27 -11.19 -3.41 -1.03
CA ILE A 27 -12.41 -2.64 -0.73
C ILE A 27 -13.34 -2.56 -1.95
N MET A 28 -13.06 -3.30 -3.01
CA MET A 28 -13.96 -3.42 -4.16
C MET A 28 -15.11 -4.35 -3.79
N LYS A 29 -16.35 -3.92 -4.05
CA LYS A 29 -17.55 -4.74 -3.78
C LYS A 29 -17.87 -5.66 -4.96
N ASP A 30 -17.55 -5.22 -6.16
CA ASP A 30 -17.79 -6.00 -7.37
C ASP A 30 -16.81 -7.18 -7.47
N ASP A 31 -17.22 -8.24 -8.17
CA ASP A 31 -16.34 -9.36 -8.48
C ASP A 31 -15.31 -8.96 -9.56
N LEU A 32 -14.02 -9.11 -9.25
CA LEU A 32 -12.93 -8.79 -10.18
C LEU A 32 -13.04 -9.55 -11.51
N VAL A 33 -13.46 -10.81 -11.49
CA VAL A 33 -13.62 -11.62 -12.71
C VAL A 33 -14.74 -11.03 -13.57
N GLU A 34 -15.86 -10.65 -12.96
CA GLU A 34 -16.97 -10.02 -13.68
C GLU A 34 -16.56 -8.66 -14.24
N VAL A 35 -15.78 -7.86 -13.50
CA VAL A 35 -15.19 -6.61 -13.98
C VAL A 35 -14.32 -6.85 -15.21
N CYS A 36 -13.43 -7.84 -15.17
CA CYS A 36 -12.58 -8.20 -16.31
C CYS A 36 -13.40 -8.64 -17.54
N LEU A 37 -14.44 -9.46 -17.35
CA LEU A 37 -15.34 -9.86 -18.43
C LEU A 37 -16.09 -8.65 -19.03
N LYS A 38 -16.62 -7.77 -18.18
CA LYS A 38 -17.26 -6.51 -18.61
C LYS A 38 -16.32 -5.63 -19.44
N MET A 39 -15.03 -5.59 -19.10
CA MET A 39 -14.02 -4.85 -19.85
C MET A 39 -13.80 -5.47 -21.24
N LEU A 40 -13.61 -6.78 -21.32
CA LEU A 40 -13.39 -7.50 -22.58
C LEU A 40 -14.58 -7.33 -23.55
N GLU A 41 -15.80 -7.31 -23.01
CA GLU A 41 -17.03 -7.15 -23.78
C GLU A 41 -17.40 -5.68 -24.06
N GLY A 42 -16.60 -4.72 -23.60
CA GLY A 42 -16.85 -3.29 -23.82
C GLY A 42 -18.08 -2.73 -23.10
N ARG A 43 -18.56 -3.41 -22.04
CA ARG A 43 -19.77 -3.06 -21.28
C ARG A 43 -19.52 -2.56 -19.86
N LEU A 44 -18.26 -2.42 -19.44
CA LEU A 44 -17.93 -1.87 -18.12
C LEU A 44 -18.36 -0.40 -18.03
N LYS A 45 -19.28 -0.09 -17.11
CA LYS A 45 -19.77 1.29 -16.87
C LYS A 45 -19.18 1.92 -15.62
N SER A 46 -19.17 1.16 -14.53
CA SER A 46 -18.72 1.60 -13.21
C SER A 46 -18.25 0.39 -12.40
N ILE A 47 -17.48 0.66 -11.34
CA ILE A 47 -17.06 -0.32 -10.34
C ILE A 47 -17.45 0.26 -8.98
N ASP A 48 -18.10 -0.52 -8.12
CA ASP A 48 -18.45 -0.09 -6.76
C ASP A 48 -17.39 -0.48 -5.73
N PHE A 49 -17.16 0.42 -4.77
CA PHE A 49 -16.20 0.27 -3.68
C PHE A 49 -16.88 0.55 -2.34
N GLU A 50 -16.37 -0.06 -1.28
CA GLU A 50 -16.71 0.32 0.08
C GLU A 50 -16.30 1.76 0.36
N LYS A 51 -17.10 2.47 1.16
CA LYS A 51 -16.81 3.84 1.59
C LYS A 51 -15.79 3.82 2.73
N LEU A 52 -14.58 3.36 2.42
CA LEU A 52 -13.48 3.22 3.35
C LEU A 52 -12.26 3.96 2.81
N ALA A 53 -11.45 4.49 3.73
CA ALA A 53 -10.07 4.83 3.45
C ALA A 53 -9.22 3.56 3.52
N SER A 54 -8.17 3.51 2.70
CA SER A 54 -7.18 2.44 2.72
C SER A 54 -5.76 3.01 2.71
N VAL A 55 -4.85 2.28 3.37
CA VAL A 55 -3.44 2.60 3.44
C VAL A 55 -2.64 1.32 3.25
N VAL A 56 -1.63 1.38 2.40
CA VAL A 56 -0.67 0.29 2.19
C VAL A 56 0.72 0.75 2.55
N THR A 57 1.37 0.03 3.46
CA THR A 57 2.78 0.26 3.82
C THR A 57 3.60 -0.97 3.45
N TYR A 58 4.76 -0.75 2.86
CA TYR A 58 5.71 -1.82 2.56
C TYR A 58 6.78 -1.93 3.65
N LYS A 59 7.06 -3.17 4.06
CA LYS A 59 8.32 -3.57 4.67
C LYS A 59 9.26 -4.13 3.59
N VAL A 60 10.49 -3.64 3.56
CA VAL A 60 11.47 -3.88 2.50
C VAL A 60 12.85 -4.19 3.11
N PRO A 61 13.75 -4.87 2.39
CA PRO A 61 15.09 -5.19 2.89
C PRO A 61 15.87 -3.96 3.33
N MET A 62 16.75 -4.10 4.33
CA MET A 62 17.57 -3.00 4.88
C MET A 62 18.35 -2.20 3.83
N THR A 63 18.74 -2.83 2.72
CA THR A 63 19.47 -2.19 1.62
C THR A 63 18.57 -1.57 0.54
N TYR A 64 17.27 -1.87 0.56
CA TYR A 64 16.32 -1.37 -0.45
C TYR A 64 16.23 0.16 -0.40
N GLY A 65 16.21 0.80 -1.56
CA GLY A 65 16.15 2.26 -1.67
C GLY A 65 17.36 2.99 -1.08
N GLY A 66 18.46 2.28 -0.78
CA GLY A 66 19.68 2.86 -0.22
C GLY A 66 19.59 3.24 1.26
N TYR A 67 18.63 2.70 2.02
CA TYR A 67 18.49 2.97 3.46
C TYR A 67 19.75 2.55 4.23
N MET A 68 20.28 1.36 3.95
CA MET A 68 21.64 0.96 4.31
C MET A 68 22.45 0.66 3.05
N LYS A 69 23.73 1.03 3.05
CA LYS A 69 24.65 0.72 1.94
C LYS A 69 25.01 -0.76 1.86
N ASP A 70 25.17 -1.39 3.01
CA ASP A 70 25.48 -2.82 3.14
C ASP A 70 24.73 -3.37 4.36
N TYR A 71 24.29 -4.63 4.28
CA TYR A 71 23.64 -5.35 5.37
C TYR A 71 24.08 -6.81 5.33
N LYS A 72 24.84 -7.23 6.34
CA LYS A 72 25.44 -8.58 6.42
C LYS A 72 24.61 -9.60 7.23
N GLY A 73 23.43 -9.20 7.70
CA GLY A 73 22.55 -10.11 8.43
C GLY A 73 21.80 -11.06 7.49
N GLY A 74 21.08 -12.01 8.07
CA GLY A 74 20.20 -12.90 7.31
C GLY A 74 18.98 -12.17 6.75
N ASN A 75 18.14 -12.89 6.03
CA ASN A 75 16.89 -12.37 5.44
C ASN A 75 15.64 -13.13 5.91
N LEU A 76 15.75 -13.93 6.97
CA LEU A 76 14.63 -14.64 7.57
C LEU A 76 13.62 -13.65 8.16
N ILE A 77 12.35 -13.82 7.80
CA ILE A 77 11.23 -13.00 8.27
C ILE A 77 10.13 -13.91 8.82
N ASN A 78 9.33 -13.37 9.75
CA ASN A 78 8.19 -14.08 10.33
C ASN A 78 6.94 -13.21 10.23
N LEU A 79 5.90 -13.77 9.58
CA LEU A 79 4.63 -13.10 9.32
C LEU A 79 3.51 -13.54 10.25
N ARG A 80 3.72 -14.59 11.08
CA ARG A 80 2.65 -15.25 11.86
C ARG A 80 1.87 -14.25 12.72
N LYS A 81 2.56 -13.38 13.47
CA LYS A 81 1.90 -12.37 14.32
C LYS A 81 1.07 -11.38 13.49
N ALA A 82 1.57 -10.99 12.31
CA ALA A 82 0.85 -10.08 11.43
C ALA A 82 -0.37 -10.75 10.78
N GLU A 83 -0.28 -12.03 10.43
CA GLU A 83 -1.40 -12.83 9.93
C GLU A 83 -2.47 -13.05 10.99
N GLU A 84 -2.08 -13.24 12.25
CA GLU A 84 -3.00 -13.38 13.39
C GLU A 84 -3.85 -12.12 13.61
N LEU A 85 -3.32 -10.92 13.32
CA LEU A 85 -4.09 -9.67 13.37
C LEU A 85 -5.26 -9.67 12.38
N GLY A 86 -5.23 -10.50 11.33
CA GLY A 86 -6.36 -10.72 10.43
C GLY A 86 -7.64 -11.13 11.16
N LYS A 87 -7.50 -11.92 12.24
CA LYS A 87 -8.62 -12.33 13.09
C LYS A 87 -9.16 -11.19 13.93
N THR A 88 -8.31 -10.26 14.35
CA THR A 88 -8.67 -9.09 15.17
C THR A 88 -9.39 -8.02 14.36
N TYR A 89 -8.94 -7.74 13.14
CA TYR A 89 -9.47 -6.65 12.31
C TYR A 89 -10.51 -7.08 11.27
N GLY A 90 -10.95 -8.35 11.28
CA GLY A 90 -12.10 -8.78 10.45
C GLY A 90 -11.95 -8.51 8.95
N GLY A 91 -10.75 -8.72 8.39
CA GLY A 91 -10.45 -8.47 6.96
C GLY A 91 -10.08 -7.03 6.61
N ARG A 92 -10.13 -6.09 7.57
CA ARG A 92 -9.65 -4.71 7.44
C ARG A 92 -8.12 -4.60 7.48
N ILE A 93 -7.42 -5.68 7.77
CA ILE A 93 -5.98 -5.82 7.60
C ILE A 93 -5.70 -6.98 6.65
N ARG A 94 -4.73 -6.82 5.73
CA ARG A 94 -4.25 -7.90 4.86
C ARG A 94 -2.74 -7.83 4.71
N ILE A 95 -2.10 -9.00 4.75
CA ILE A 95 -0.65 -9.15 4.59
C ILE A 95 -0.40 -9.75 3.21
N TYR A 96 0.38 -9.05 2.39
CA TYR A 96 0.72 -9.46 1.02
C TYR A 96 2.22 -9.70 0.92
N PRO A 97 2.67 -10.97 0.98
CA PRO A 97 4.04 -11.31 0.62
C PRO A 97 4.28 -10.98 -0.86
N GLY A 98 5.36 -10.25 -1.13
CA GLY A 98 5.79 -9.84 -2.46
C GLY A 98 7.11 -10.51 -2.82
N SER A 99 8.23 -9.80 -2.64
CA SER A 99 9.57 -10.33 -2.91
C SER A 99 10.08 -11.19 -1.75
N VAL A 100 9.54 -12.40 -1.64
CA VAL A 100 9.90 -13.39 -0.62
C VAL A 100 10.05 -14.79 -1.23
N GLU A 101 10.81 -15.66 -0.58
CA GLU A 101 10.96 -17.07 -0.90
C GLU A 101 10.55 -17.93 0.30
N LEU A 102 9.78 -18.99 0.06
CA LEU A 102 9.46 -20.00 1.08
C LEU A 102 10.39 -21.20 0.88
N LYS A 103 11.17 -21.53 1.91
CA LYS A 103 12.09 -22.66 1.92
C LYS A 103 12.09 -23.32 3.29
N ASP A 104 11.92 -24.65 3.34
CA ASP A 104 11.92 -25.43 4.58
C ASP A 104 10.96 -24.84 5.65
N ASP A 105 9.73 -24.50 5.23
CA ASP A 105 8.69 -23.85 6.04
C ASP A 105 9.08 -22.49 6.67
N LYS A 106 10.11 -21.84 6.13
CA LYS A 106 10.60 -20.52 6.54
C LYS A 106 10.50 -19.52 5.41
N CYS A 107 10.16 -18.28 5.75
CA CYS A 107 10.00 -17.18 4.81
C CYS A 107 11.25 -16.30 4.80
N TYR A 108 11.81 -16.07 3.62
CA TYR A 108 13.03 -15.29 3.42
C TYR A 108 12.74 -14.10 2.51
N ALA A 109 13.10 -12.90 2.93
CA ALA A 109 12.99 -11.71 2.10
C ALA A 109 14.05 -11.70 0.99
N LEU A 110 13.65 -11.34 -0.23
CA LEU A 110 14.54 -11.17 -1.37
C LEU A 110 14.94 -9.69 -1.52
N GLY A 111 15.54 -9.29 -2.65
CA GLY A 111 16.14 -7.96 -2.82
C GLY A 111 15.18 -6.79 -3.10
N SER A 112 13.87 -7.02 -3.19
CA SER A 112 12.88 -5.99 -3.53
C SER A 112 11.84 -5.80 -2.42
N ARG A 113 10.72 -5.13 -2.71
CA ARG A 113 9.65 -4.90 -1.74
C ARG A 113 9.12 -6.24 -1.20
N ALA A 114 9.38 -6.51 0.07
CA ALA A 114 9.22 -7.85 0.64
C ALA A 114 7.77 -8.12 1.02
N VAL A 115 7.15 -7.26 1.84
CA VAL A 115 5.78 -7.50 2.35
C VAL A 115 5.00 -6.21 2.38
N ALA A 116 3.84 -6.19 1.74
CA ALA A 116 2.87 -5.10 1.84
C ALA A 116 1.89 -5.41 2.97
N VAL A 117 1.58 -4.40 3.78
CA VAL A 117 0.51 -4.45 4.78
C VAL A 117 -0.54 -3.45 4.36
N PHE A 118 -1.75 -3.94 4.13
CA PHE A 118 -2.94 -3.16 3.86
C PHE A 118 -3.72 -2.96 5.15
N GLY A 119 -4.20 -1.74 5.38
CA GLY A 119 -5.18 -1.41 6.41
C GLY A 119 -6.33 -0.60 5.81
N ALA A 120 -7.56 -0.86 6.22
CA ALA A 120 -8.73 -0.09 5.82
C ALA A 120 -9.65 0.25 6.99
N ALA A 121 -10.21 1.45 6.97
CA ALA A 121 -11.10 1.96 8.00
C ALA A 121 -11.94 3.10 7.45
N GLU A 122 -12.77 3.68 8.30
CA GLU A 122 -13.70 4.75 7.98
C GLU A 122 -12.96 6.07 7.67
N ASP A 123 -11.75 6.25 8.21
CA ASP A 123 -10.87 7.38 7.95
C ASP A 123 -9.42 6.95 7.72
N ILE A 124 -8.63 7.85 7.10
CA ILE A 124 -7.25 7.57 6.68
C ILE A 124 -6.30 7.35 7.87
N GLY A 125 -6.56 7.99 9.01
CA GLY A 125 -5.76 7.85 10.22
C GLY A 125 -5.94 6.47 10.85
N ALA A 126 -7.20 6.02 10.97
CA ALA A 126 -7.52 4.68 11.43
C ALA A 126 -6.96 3.60 10.47
N ALA A 127 -7.13 3.78 9.15
CA ALA A 127 -6.59 2.84 8.15
C ALA A 127 -5.06 2.74 8.22
N ARG A 128 -4.38 3.88 8.41
CA ARG A 128 -2.93 3.94 8.65
C ARG A 128 -2.53 3.19 9.91
N ASN A 129 -3.25 3.37 11.03
CA ASN A 129 -2.93 2.69 12.28
C ASN A 129 -3.00 1.17 12.12
N ILE A 130 -4.05 0.66 11.47
CA ILE A 130 -4.19 -0.77 11.16
C ILE A 130 -3.02 -1.28 10.30
N SER A 131 -2.67 -0.54 9.24
CA SER A 131 -1.51 -0.86 8.40
C SER A 131 -0.22 -0.90 9.22
N LEU A 132 -0.01 0.08 10.11
CA LEU A 132 1.21 0.15 10.92
C LEU A 132 1.27 -0.93 12.00
N ASP A 133 0.13 -1.39 12.53
CA ASP A 133 0.10 -2.47 13.51
C ASP A 133 0.53 -3.80 12.87
N GLY A 134 0.11 -4.08 11.63
CA GLY A 134 0.66 -5.20 10.86
C GLY A 134 2.14 -5.05 10.56
N ILE A 135 2.61 -3.85 10.21
CA ILE A 135 4.04 -3.58 9.97
C ILE A 135 4.88 -3.87 11.22
N LYS A 136 4.42 -3.45 12.41
CA LYS A 136 5.10 -3.71 13.69
C LYS A 136 5.11 -5.21 14.03
N ALA A 137 4.08 -5.94 13.64
CA ALA A 137 3.95 -7.38 13.92
C ALA A 137 4.82 -8.27 13.01
N ILE A 138 5.31 -7.77 11.88
CA ILE A 138 6.27 -8.48 11.02
C ILE A 138 7.65 -8.47 11.67
N GLU A 139 8.21 -9.65 11.92
CA GLU A 139 9.56 -9.79 12.49
C GLU A 139 10.59 -10.06 11.40
N GLY A 140 11.83 -9.64 11.65
CA GLY A 140 12.97 -9.84 10.75
C GLY A 140 13.58 -8.53 10.24
N PRO A 141 14.66 -8.62 9.45
CA PRO A 141 15.50 -7.48 9.10
C PRO A 141 14.95 -6.72 7.89
N LEU A 142 13.82 -6.07 8.10
CA LEU A 142 13.16 -5.20 7.13
C LEU A 142 12.99 -3.80 7.72
N TRP A 143 13.03 -2.78 6.87
CA TRP A 143 12.65 -1.41 7.20
C TRP A 143 11.41 -0.99 6.44
N ASN A 144 10.79 0.10 6.87
CA ASN A 144 9.66 0.71 6.21
C ASN A 144 9.72 2.23 6.39
N ARG A 145 8.98 2.94 5.54
CA ARG A 145 8.66 4.34 5.80
C ARG A 145 7.58 4.44 6.87
N TRP A 146 7.77 5.35 7.82
CA TRP A 146 6.81 5.61 8.90
C TRP A 146 5.84 6.75 8.59
N ASP A 147 6.06 7.49 7.50
CA ASP A 147 5.32 8.69 7.13
C ASP A 147 4.24 8.45 6.06
N VAL A 148 3.98 7.19 5.70
CA VAL A 148 2.97 6.81 4.70
C VAL A 148 1.56 7.14 5.19
N ALA A 149 0.92 8.15 4.60
CA ALA A 149 -0.37 8.70 5.05
C ALA A 149 -0.31 9.35 6.45
N SER A 150 0.84 9.87 6.89
CA SER A 150 0.88 10.65 8.14
C SER A 150 0.09 11.94 8.00
N GLU A 151 -0.57 12.34 9.09
CA GLU A 151 -1.34 13.59 9.16
C GLU A 151 -0.50 14.78 8.73
N GLN A 152 0.73 14.91 9.24
CA GLN A 152 1.62 16.02 8.91
C GLN A 152 1.97 16.09 7.41
N HIS A 153 2.10 14.94 6.73
CA HIS A 153 2.37 14.91 5.30
C HIS A 153 1.13 15.23 4.48
N ILE A 154 -0.03 14.72 4.89
CA ILE A 154 -1.31 15.04 4.24
C ILE A 154 -1.58 16.54 4.36
N GLU A 155 -1.48 17.11 5.56
CA GLU A 155 -1.66 18.55 5.80
C GLU A 155 -0.69 19.38 4.97
N ARG A 156 0.59 19.00 4.92
CA ARG A 156 1.60 19.68 4.09
C ARG A 156 1.21 19.65 2.61
N SER A 157 0.75 18.52 2.10
CA SER A 157 0.26 18.40 0.72
C SER A 157 -0.98 19.26 0.47
N VAL A 158 -1.93 19.31 1.39
CA VAL A 158 -3.13 20.16 1.29
C VAL A 158 -2.76 21.65 1.29
N MET A 159 -1.89 22.08 2.21
CA MET A 159 -1.40 23.45 2.26
C MET A 159 -0.65 23.85 0.98
N HIS A 160 0.22 22.97 0.49
CA HIS A 160 0.93 23.19 -0.77
C HIS A 160 -0.03 23.32 -1.95
N MET A 161 -1.06 22.47 -2.02
CA MET A 161 -2.05 22.57 -3.09
C MET A 161 -2.91 23.83 -2.98
N THR A 162 -3.23 24.25 -1.77
CA THR A 162 -3.98 25.49 -1.53
C THR A 162 -3.17 26.72 -1.98
N SER A 163 -1.87 26.76 -1.69
CA SER A 163 -1.01 27.87 -2.13
C SER A 163 -0.84 27.89 -3.65
N LEU A 164 -0.62 26.74 -4.29
CA LEU A 164 -0.49 26.65 -5.75
C LEU A 164 -1.73 27.14 -6.50
N ARG A 165 -2.93 26.85 -5.97
CA ARG A 165 -4.20 27.26 -6.58
C ARG A 165 -4.49 28.76 -6.40
N ARG A 166 -4.01 29.38 -5.33
CA ARG A 166 -4.14 30.83 -5.11
C ARG A 166 -3.28 31.65 -6.07
N VAL A 167 -2.12 31.13 -6.50
CA VAL A 167 -1.20 31.82 -7.41
C VAL A 167 -1.60 31.66 -8.89
N GLY A 168 -2.48 30.71 -9.19
CA GLY A 168 -2.99 30.45 -10.54
C GLY A 168 -4.37 31.03 -10.87
N ALA A 169 -4.98 31.76 -9.93
CA ALA A 169 -6.21 32.54 -10.11
C ALA A 169 -5.85 34.02 -10.25
#